data_AF-A0A838JWI5-F1
#
_entry.id   AF-A0A838JWI5-F1
#
_cell.length_a   1.000
_cell.length_b   1.000
_cell.length_c   1.000
_cell.angle_alpha   90.00
_cell.angle_beta   90.00
_cell.angle_gamma   90.00
#
_symmetry.space_group_name_H-M   'P 1'
#
loop_
_entity.id
_entity.type
_entity.pdbx_description
1 polymer ?
#
loop_
_entity_poly.entity_id
_entity_poly.type
_entity_poly.pdbx_seq_one_letter_code
_entity_poly.pdbx_strand_id
1 'polypeptide(L)'
;MYLSHHQTITGPRWALDKRYLPQDFTLDRLLEVPATDVRGLLERQALGDAAEDVLVPPVEPEHEIWASGVTYLQSRDAREMESSDADAYDRVYVAERPEL
;
A
#
# COMPACT_ATOMS: atom_id res chain seq x y z
N MET A 1 -8.80 12.46 -4.25
CA MET A 1 -7.36 12.21 -4.05
C MET A 1 -7.13 10.73 -3.97
N TYR A 2 -6.77 10.20 -5.10
CA TYR A 2 -6.31 8.84 -5.30
C TYR A 2 -4.93 8.92 -5.92
N LEU A 3 -3.94 8.32 -5.27
CA LEU A 3 -2.60 8.19 -5.81
C LEU A 3 -2.50 6.84 -6.53
N SER A 4 -1.96 6.86 -7.75
CA SER A 4 -1.66 5.67 -8.52
C SER A 4 -0.23 5.74 -9.06
N HIS A 5 0.34 4.57 -9.31
CA HIS A 5 1.69 4.41 -9.82
C HIS A 5 1.63 3.74 -11.19
N HIS A 6 2.33 4.30 -12.17
CA HIS A 6 2.24 3.88 -13.57
C HIS A 6 3.62 3.64 -14.16
N GLN A 7 3.76 2.60 -14.98
CA GLN A 7 4.98 2.32 -15.73
C GLN A 7 5.01 3.15 -17.02
N THR A 8 5.81 4.21 -17.05
CA THR A 8 6.02 5.03 -18.26
C THR A 8 7.30 4.64 -19.00
N ILE A 9 7.52 5.23 -20.18
CA ILE A 9 8.75 5.03 -20.98
C ILE A 9 10.01 5.53 -20.27
N THR A 10 9.90 6.53 -19.39
CA THR A 10 11.03 7.08 -18.63
C THR A 10 11.18 6.46 -17.23
N GLY A 11 10.36 5.45 -16.92
CA GLY A 11 10.33 4.77 -15.62
C GLY A 11 8.98 4.90 -14.90
N PRO A 12 8.87 4.34 -13.69
CA PRO A 12 7.67 4.46 -12.87
C PRO A 12 7.38 5.91 -12.50
N ARG A 13 6.11 6.31 -12.53
CA ARG A 13 5.67 7.68 -12.25
C ARG A 13 4.35 7.70 -11.49
N TRP A 14 4.27 8.57 -10.48
CA TRP A 14 3.07 8.79 -9.69
C TRP A 14 2.05 9.69 -10.39
N ALA A 15 0.77 9.44 -10.11
CA ALA A 15 -0.35 10.24 -10.58
C ALA A 15 -1.33 10.53 -9.44
N LEU A 16 -1.91 11.73 -9.46
CA LEU A 16 -2.99 12.16 -8.58
C LEU A 16 -4.28 12.30 -9.39
N ASP A 17 -5.32 11.56 -9.00
CA ASP A 17 -6.64 11.62 -9.64
C ASP A 17 -6.52 11.49 -11.18
N LYS A 18 -5.73 10.51 -11.64
CA LYS A 18 -5.43 10.18 -13.06
C LYS A 18 -4.61 11.22 -13.83
N ARG A 19 -3.93 12.15 -13.17
CA ARG A 19 -2.98 13.05 -13.82
C ARG A 19 -1.60 12.95 -13.21
N TYR A 20 -0.58 12.94 -14.08
CA TYR A 20 0.78 12.71 -13.63
C TYR A 20 1.27 13.81 -12.68
N LEU A 21 1.91 13.41 -11.60
CA LEU A 21 2.65 14.29 -10.71
C LEU A 21 4.03 14.65 -11.32
N PRO A 22 4.73 15.66 -10.78
CA PRO A 22 6.12 15.94 -11.17
C PRO A 22 7.01 14.70 -11.12
N GLN A 23 8.01 14.64 -11.99
CA GLN A 23 8.86 13.44 -12.13
C GLN A 23 9.70 13.15 -10.88
N ASP A 24 9.97 14.16 -10.07
CA ASP A 24 10.71 14.08 -8.80
C ASP A 24 9.80 13.81 -7.58
N PHE A 25 8.50 13.61 -7.80
CA PHE A 25 7.60 13.17 -6.75
C PHE A 25 7.88 11.71 -6.38
N THR A 26 8.04 11.45 -5.08
CA THR A 26 8.14 10.10 -4.50
C THR A 26 7.17 9.95 -3.34
N LEU A 27 6.72 8.73 -3.10
CA LEU A 27 5.89 8.40 -1.94
C LEU A 27 6.69 8.55 -0.64
N ASP A 28 7.99 8.22 -0.63
CA ASP A 28 8.88 8.49 0.52
C ASP A 28 8.80 9.94 1.01
N ARG A 29 8.97 10.90 0.11
CA ARG A 29 8.90 12.33 0.44
C ARG A 29 7.53 12.73 0.95
N LEU A 30 6.46 12.08 0.49
CA LEU A 30 5.11 12.35 0.99
C LEU A 30 4.93 11.81 2.42
N LEU A 31 5.48 10.62 2.70
CA LEU A 31 5.39 9.96 4.01
C LEU A 31 6.20 10.66 5.10
N GLU A 32 7.20 11.47 4.74
CA GLU A 32 7.94 12.34 5.66
C GLU A 32 7.13 13.57 6.12
N VAL A 33 6.03 13.89 5.44
CA VAL A 33 5.20 15.07 5.75
C VAL A 33 4.16 14.73 6.82
N PRO A 34 3.86 15.63 7.78
CA PRO A 34 2.76 15.43 8.72
C PRO A 34 1.44 15.14 8.00
N ALA A 35 0.68 14.17 8.48
CA ALA A 35 -0.58 13.74 7.83
C ALA A 35 -1.57 14.89 7.60
N THR A 36 -1.56 15.93 8.44
CA THR A 36 -2.39 17.14 8.30
C THR A 36 -2.06 17.96 7.06
N ASP A 37 -0.82 17.88 6.58
CA ASP A 37 -0.27 18.75 5.53
C ASP A 37 -0.24 18.06 4.17
N VAL A 38 -0.32 16.72 4.14
CA VAL A 38 -0.29 15.86 2.94
C VAL A 38 -1.27 16.35 1.88
N ARG A 39 -2.53 16.61 2.27
CA ARG A 39 -3.57 17.07 1.34
C ARG A 39 -3.16 18.37 0.65
N GLY A 40 -2.76 19.37 1.43
CA GLY A 40 -2.38 20.67 0.90
C GLY A 40 -1.12 20.59 0.04
N LEU A 41 -0.18 19.70 0.37
CA LEU A 41 1.02 19.46 -0.44
C LEU A 41 0.67 18.89 -1.82
N LEU A 42 -0.26 17.93 -1.88
CA LEU A 42 -0.73 17.32 -3.13
C LEU A 42 -1.51 18.32 -4.00
N GLU A 43 -2.34 19.19 -3.40
CA GLU A 43 -3.12 20.21 -4.14
C GLU A 43 -2.25 21.28 -4.81
N ARG A 44 -1.02 21.49 -4.30
CA ARG A 44 -0.08 22.46 -4.87
C ARG A 44 0.77 21.90 -6.01
N GLN A 45 0.68 20.60 -6.29
CA GLN A 45 1.50 19.98 -7.33
C GLN A 45 1.04 20.41 -8.72
N ALA A 46 2.02 20.67 -9.60
CA ALA A 46 1.73 20.87 -11.01
C ALA A 46 1.40 19.52 -11.64
N LEU A 47 0.12 19.31 -11.97
CA LEU A 47 -0.34 18.10 -12.64
C LEU A 47 -0.05 18.19 -14.14
N GLY A 48 0.52 17.11 -14.68
CA GLY A 48 0.78 16.93 -16.10
C GLY A 48 -0.39 16.29 -16.84
N ASP A 49 -0.03 15.53 -17.88
CA ASP A 49 -0.98 14.84 -18.76
C ASP A 49 -1.75 13.73 -18.04
N ALA A 50 -2.76 13.19 -18.75
CA ALA A 50 -3.52 12.04 -18.29
C ALA A 50 -2.60 10.81 -18.10
N ALA A 51 -2.78 10.13 -16.96
CA ALA A 51 -2.07 8.91 -16.65
C ALA A 51 -2.83 7.70 -17.19
N GLU A 52 -2.46 7.28 -18.40
CA GLU A 52 -3.09 6.16 -19.11
C GLU A 52 -2.18 4.93 -19.23
N ASP A 53 -0.91 5.06 -18.80
CA ASP A 53 0.03 3.95 -18.80
C ASP A 53 -0.36 2.85 -17.79
N VAL A 54 0.27 1.68 -17.93
CA VAL A 54 -0.05 0.49 -17.12
C VAL A 54 0.21 0.75 -15.63
N LEU A 55 -0.76 0.34 -14.79
CA LEU A 55 -0.63 0.40 -13.34
C LEU A 55 0.43 -0.57 -12.83
N VAL A 56 1.22 -0.10 -11.86
CA VAL A 56 2.19 -0.90 -11.09
C VAL A 56 1.85 -0.83 -9.60
N PRO A 57 2.43 -1.68 -8.74
CA PRO A 57 2.23 -1.60 -7.30
C PRO A 57 2.48 -0.17 -6.77
N PRO A 58 1.59 0.37 -5.92
CA PRO A 58 1.70 1.72 -5.38
C PRO A 58 2.65 1.77 -4.17
N VAL A 59 3.83 1.20 -4.33
CA VAL A 59 4.92 1.15 -3.33
C VAL A 59 6.24 1.34 -4.06
N GLU A 60 7.23 1.87 -3.35
CA GLU A 60 8.57 2.11 -3.89
C GLU A 60 9.52 0.96 -3.50
N PRO A 61 10.59 0.68 -4.28
CA PRO A 61 11.49 -0.46 -4.04
C PRO A 61 12.12 -0.52 -2.64
N GLU A 62 12.27 0.62 -1.99
CA GLU A 62 12.85 0.78 -0.67
C GLU A 62 11.86 0.48 0.46
N HIS A 63 10.56 0.35 0.16
CA HIS A 63 9.53 0.11 1.16
C HIS A 63 9.51 -1.33 1.65
N GLU A 64 9.50 -1.49 2.96
CA GLU A 64 9.24 -2.78 3.59
C GLU A 64 7.74 -3.10 3.59
N ILE A 65 7.40 -4.34 3.24
CA ILE A 65 6.02 -4.83 3.25
C ILE A 65 5.90 -5.93 4.31
N TRP A 66 5.08 -5.67 5.32
CA TRP A 66 4.77 -6.60 6.40
C TRP A 66 3.33 -7.09 6.26
N ALA A 67 3.03 -8.30 6.73
CA ALA A 67 1.71 -8.91 6.61
C ALA A 67 1.28 -9.54 7.94
N SER A 68 0.00 -9.41 8.28
CA SER A 68 -0.60 -10.04 9.44
C SER A 68 -1.67 -11.03 8.99
N GLY A 69 -1.53 -12.29 9.40
CA GLY A 69 -2.51 -13.34 9.14
C GLY A 69 -3.51 -13.50 10.26
N VAL A 70 -4.51 -14.36 10.03
CA VAL A 70 -5.53 -14.74 11.03
C VAL A 70 -6.28 -13.54 11.64
N THR A 71 -6.44 -12.46 10.87
CA THR A 71 -7.11 -11.23 11.32
C THR A 71 -8.64 -11.29 11.20
N TYR A 72 -9.17 -12.34 10.57
CA TYR A 72 -10.61 -12.58 10.39
C TYR A 72 -11.00 -14.00 10.80
N LEU A 73 -12.21 -14.18 11.34
CA LEU A 73 -12.75 -15.49 11.74
C LEU A 73 -12.69 -16.52 10.61
N GLN A 74 -13.08 -16.12 9.40
CA GLN A 74 -13.05 -17.01 8.23
C GLN A 74 -11.64 -17.45 7.84
N SER A 75 -10.62 -16.60 8.09
CA SER A 75 -9.22 -16.96 7.86
C SER A 75 -8.69 -17.94 8.90
N ARG A 76 -9.18 -17.87 10.15
CA ARG A 76 -8.86 -18.85 11.19
C ARG A 76 -9.44 -20.20 10.81
N ASP A 77 -10.75 -20.26 10.58
CA ASP A 77 -11.49 -21.50 10.35
C ASP A 77 -10.97 -22.26 9.10
N ALA A 78 -10.64 -21.53 8.03
CA ALA A 78 -10.05 -22.12 6.83
C ALA A 78 -8.67 -22.73 7.10
N ARG A 79 -7.83 -22.06 7.92
CA ARG A 79 -6.49 -22.57 8.25
C ARG A 79 -6.49 -23.69 9.27
N GLU A 80 -7.43 -23.70 10.20
CA GLU A 80 -7.66 -24.87 11.07
C GLU A 80 -8.03 -26.11 10.24
N MET A 81 -8.86 -25.95 9.21
CA MET A 81 -9.30 -27.05 8.35
C MET A 81 -8.19 -27.58 7.42
N GLU A 82 -7.26 -26.72 7.01
CA GLU A 82 -6.09 -27.06 6.19
C GLU A 82 -4.90 -27.59 7.01
N SER A 83 -4.91 -27.40 8.33
CA SER A 83 -3.81 -27.74 9.24
C SER A 83 -3.94 -29.15 9.79
N SER A 84 -2.83 -29.89 9.83
CA SER A 84 -2.72 -31.12 10.62
C SER A 84 -2.57 -30.86 12.13
N ASP A 85 -2.37 -29.60 12.52
CA ASP A 85 -2.22 -29.13 13.90
C ASP A 85 -3.32 -28.09 14.19
N ALA A 86 -4.47 -28.57 14.65
CA ALA A 86 -5.72 -27.80 14.71
C ALA A 86 -5.63 -26.56 15.63
N ASP A 87 -4.81 -26.60 16.68
CA ASP A 87 -4.79 -25.56 17.71
C ASP A 87 -3.74 -24.46 17.47
N ALA A 88 -2.93 -24.53 16.41
CA ALA A 88 -1.89 -23.53 16.15
C ALA A 88 -2.47 -22.16 15.80
N TYR A 89 -3.51 -22.13 14.98
CA TYR A 89 -4.14 -20.89 14.49
C TYR A 89 -5.12 -20.29 15.50
N ASP A 90 -5.85 -21.12 16.26
CA ASP A 90 -6.70 -20.63 17.35
C ASP A 90 -5.86 -19.95 18.45
N ARG A 91 -4.69 -20.52 18.77
CA ARG A 91 -3.75 -19.90 19.73
C ARG A 91 -3.27 -18.52 19.30
N VAL A 92 -3.00 -18.31 18.01
CA VAL A 92 -2.66 -16.99 17.46
C VAL A 92 -3.87 -16.04 17.50
N TYR A 93 -5.06 -16.57 17.21
CA TYR A 93 -6.28 -15.78 17.18
C TYR A 93 -6.70 -15.25 18.56
N VAL A 94 -6.55 -16.05 19.62
CA VAL A 94 -6.93 -15.66 20.99
C VAL A 94 -5.82 -14.95 21.75
N ALA A 95 -4.58 -14.96 21.25
CA ALA A 95 -3.46 -14.31 21.91
C ALA A 95 -3.58 -12.79 21.86
N GLU A 96 -3.19 -12.11 22.95
CA GLU A 96 -3.10 -10.65 23.00
C GLU A 96 -2.06 -10.10 22.01
N ARG A 97 -1.01 -10.89 21.72
CA ARG A 97 0.00 -10.56 20.70
C ARG A 97 -0.41 -11.15 19.34
N PRO A 98 -0.62 -10.31 18.30
CA PRO A 98 -0.98 -10.78 16.96
C PRO A 98 0.22 -11.37 16.19
N GLU A 99 -0.07 -12.08 15.10
CA GLU A 99 0.89 -12.45 14.06
C GLU A 99 1.32 -11.20 13.27
N LEU A 100 2.62 -11.03 13.09
CA LEU A 100 3.28 -9.96 12.32
C LEU A 100 4.47 -10.54 11.56
#